data_AF-A0A2V8RVU7-F1
#
_entry.id   AF-A0A2V8RVU7-F1
#
_cell.length_a   1.000
_cell.length_b   1.000
_cell.length_c   1.000
_cell.angle_alpha   90.00
_cell.angle_beta   90.00
_cell.angle_gamma   90.00
#
_symmetry.space_group_name_H-M   'P 1'
#
loop_
_entity.id
_entity.type
_entity.pdbx_description
1 polymer ?
#
loop_
_entity_poly.entity_id
_entity_poly.type
_entity_poly.pdbx_seq_one_letter_code
_entity_poly.pdbx_strand_id
1 'polypeptide(L)'
;RFLLAVPLLIIAEAIIGPMLVEVALRIVDSGRVREEDIQTYKDSIAEGIRLRDSKLAEGIVLVVAFVLTFVSMFVFAQSVSNWRWLESDSGKHYALAAYWYAFVSLPILQFLLYRWFLRMFNWSRFLYRVSRLHLKLLPTHPDRAGGIGFIGENQRFFSFIAFALGVVFSGAFANEILYDGFPIASINIPAVIIALLLVIYIQLPAVFFFPMLRWTKRRGIFEYGDLAHQYTTEFDKKWIRGEHDPSEELIGSGDIQSLADLGNSFLVIQDMKVVPFGWKTSAGLAGSFIFPILPLFLTVMPLKDIVKTVMKVIT
;
A
#
# COMPACT_ATOMS: atom_id res chain seq x y z
N ARG A 1 21.51 10.02 5.07
CA ARG A 1 20.62 9.13 4.27
C ARG A 1 21.04 7.65 4.27
N PHE A 2 22.25 7.27 3.83
CA PHE A 2 22.65 5.86 3.68
C PHE A 2 22.57 5.04 4.97
N LEU A 3 23.11 5.58 6.08
CA LEU A 3 23.13 4.94 7.41
C LEU A 3 21.74 4.57 7.95
N LEU A 4 20.71 5.33 7.59
CA LEU A 4 19.34 5.07 8.05
C LEU A 4 18.54 4.27 7.02
N ALA A 5 18.63 4.63 5.74
CA ALA A 5 17.83 4.03 4.68
C ALA A 5 18.16 2.53 4.48
N VAL A 6 19.43 2.13 4.54
CA VAL A 6 19.81 0.73 4.31
C VAL A 6 19.27 -0.20 5.40
N PRO A 7 19.49 0.05 6.70
CA PRO A 7 18.87 -0.77 7.75
C PRO A 7 17.34 -0.80 7.64
N LEU A 8 16.69 0.32 7.33
CA LEU A 8 15.23 0.37 7.18
C LEU A 8 14.74 -0.51 6.02
N LEU A 9 15.43 -0.51 4.87
CA LEU A 9 15.07 -1.35 3.72
C LEU A 9 15.30 -2.85 4.02
N ILE A 10 16.30 -3.19 4.83
CA ILE A 10 16.56 -4.57 5.28
C ILE A 10 15.50 -5.00 6.30
N ILE A 11 15.16 -4.15 7.27
CA ILE A 11 14.11 -4.44 8.26
C ILE A 11 12.75 -4.60 7.57
N ALA A 12 12.44 -3.75 6.59
CA ALA A 12 11.24 -3.89 5.78
C ALA A 12 11.15 -5.29 5.14
N GLU A 13 12.29 -5.89 4.79
CA GLU A 13 12.33 -7.19 4.13
C GLU A 13 11.94 -8.30 5.10
N ALA A 14 12.49 -8.25 6.31
CA ALA A 14 12.18 -9.18 7.39
C ALA A 14 10.71 -9.12 7.82
N ILE A 15 10.05 -7.96 7.70
CA ILE A 15 8.65 -7.78 8.08
C ILE A 15 7.69 -8.16 6.94
N ILE A 16 7.92 -7.60 5.75
CA ILE A 16 6.98 -7.74 4.63
C ILE A 16 7.06 -9.14 4.02
N GLY A 17 8.25 -9.76 3.97
CA GLY A 17 8.42 -11.10 3.40
C GLY A 17 7.48 -12.15 3.99
N PRO A 18 7.52 -12.39 5.32
CA PRO A 18 6.63 -13.32 6.00
C PRO A 18 5.15 -12.92 5.86
N MET A 19 4.84 -11.63 5.97
CA MET A 19 3.47 -11.13 5.82
C MET A 19 2.88 -11.50 4.45
N LEU A 20 3.63 -11.33 3.35
CA LEU A 20 3.13 -11.66 2.01
C LEU A 20 2.81 -13.15 1.87
N VAL A 21 3.60 -14.01 2.50
CA VAL A 21 3.36 -15.46 2.54
C VAL A 21 2.11 -15.76 3.37
N GLU A 22 1.95 -15.15 4.53
CA GLU A 22 0.77 -15.32 5.37
C GLU A 22 -0.52 -14.90 4.65
N VAL A 23 -0.50 -13.79 3.92
CA VAL A 23 -1.63 -13.34 3.10
C VAL A 23 -1.97 -14.36 2.03
N ALA A 24 -0.96 -14.94 1.36
CA ALA A 24 -1.19 -15.98 0.36
C ALA A 24 -1.81 -17.25 1.00
N LEU A 25 -1.28 -17.72 2.14
CA LEU A 25 -1.82 -18.90 2.82
C LEU A 25 -3.28 -18.69 3.29
N ARG A 26 -3.56 -17.51 3.87
CA ARG A 26 -4.89 -17.18 4.40
C ARG A 26 -5.99 -17.17 3.33
N ILE A 27 -5.67 -16.88 2.07
CA ILE A 27 -6.64 -16.96 0.97
C ILE A 27 -7.11 -18.42 0.75
N VAL A 28 -6.21 -19.40 0.91
CA VAL A 28 -6.53 -20.82 0.75
C VAL A 28 -7.24 -21.36 1.99
N ASP A 29 -6.67 -21.11 3.17
CA ASP A 29 -7.16 -21.67 4.44
C ASP A 29 -8.58 -21.23 4.76
N SER A 30 -8.99 -20.08 4.22
CA SER A 30 -10.34 -19.57 4.39
C SER A 30 -11.39 -20.19 3.46
N GLY A 31 -11.02 -21.18 2.64
CA GLY A 31 -11.96 -21.87 1.73
C GLY A 31 -12.54 -20.97 0.65
N ARG A 32 -11.90 -19.82 0.37
CA ARG A 32 -12.39 -18.81 -0.58
C ARG A 32 -12.09 -19.17 -2.02
N VAL A 33 -11.07 -19.98 -2.26
CA VAL A 33 -10.73 -20.50 -3.59
C VAL A 33 -11.64 -21.70 -3.86
N ARG A 34 -12.29 -21.73 -5.03
CA ARG A 34 -13.06 -22.91 -5.45
C ARG A 34 -12.14 -24.09 -5.73
N GLU A 35 -12.62 -25.30 -5.51
CA GLU A 35 -11.84 -26.53 -5.71
C GLU A 35 -11.21 -26.63 -7.10
N GLU A 36 -11.92 -26.15 -8.14
CA GLU A 36 -11.45 -26.06 -9.53
C GLU A 36 -10.20 -25.18 -9.72
N ASP A 37 -10.07 -24.12 -8.90
CA ASP A 37 -9.02 -23.10 -9.03
C ASP A 37 -7.84 -23.33 -8.08
N ILE A 38 -7.91 -24.32 -7.17
CA ILE A 38 -6.88 -24.56 -6.14
C ILE A 38 -5.52 -24.86 -6.76
N GLN A 39 -5.47 -25.67 -7.82
CA GLN A 39 -4.18 -26.01 -8.46
C GLN A 39 -3.54 -24.79 -9.10
N THR A 40 -4.30 -24.03 -9.89
CA THR A 40 -3.87 -22.76 -10.51
C THR A 40 -3.38 -21.76 -9.47
N TYR A 41 -4.03 -21.73 -8.30
CA TYR A 41 -3.62 -20.89 -7.18
C TYR A 41 -2.26 -21.33 -6.59
N LYS A 42 -2.09 -22.63 -6.32
CA LYS A 42 -0.82 -23.20 -5.83
C LYS A 42 0.32 -22.96 -6.81
N ASP A 43 0.07 -23.13 -8.11
CA ASP A 43 1.05 -22.87 -9.16
C ASP A 43 1.47 -21.38 -9.18
N SER A 44 0.52 -20.47 -8.94
CA SER A 44 0.80 -19.04 -8.82
C SER A 44 1.65 -18.69 -7.60
N ILE A 45 1.46 -19.37 -6.47
CA ILE A 45 2.36 -19.25 -5.31
C ILE A 45 3.75 -19.77 -5.64
N ALA A 46 3.85 -20.98 -6.19
CA ALA A 46 5.12 -21.62 -6.50
C ALA A 46 5.96 -20.77 -7.48
N GLU A 47 5.31 -20.21 -8.51
CA GLU A 47 5.96 -19.29 -9.42
C GLU A 47 6.39 -17.99 -8.74
N GLY A 48 5.57 -17.43 -7.86
CA GLY A 48 5.91 -16.26 -7.07
C GLY A 48 7.15 -16.48 -6.18
N ILE A 49 7.23 -17.63 -5.52
CA ILE A 49 8.40 -18.04 -4.71
C ILE A 49 9.63 -18.21 -5.61
N ARG A 50 9.50 -18.88 -6.76
CA ARG A 50 10.60 -19.07 -7.72
C ARG A 50 11.18 -17.74 -8.23
N LEU A 51 10.32 -16.76 -8.52
CA LEU A 51 10.76 -15.44 -8.95
C LEU A 51 11.43 -14.65 -7.83
N ARG A 52 10.90 -14.75 -6.60
CA ARG A 52 11.49 -14.13 -5.41
C ARG A 52 12.89 -14.68 -5.14
N ASP A 53 13.08 -15.99 -5.30
CA ASP A 53 14.33 -16.69 -4.98
C ASP A 53 15.28 -16.79 -6.19
N SER A 54 14.97 -16.10 -7.30
CA SER A 54 15.76 -16.12 -8.52
C SER A 54 17.06 -15.31 -8.38
N LYS A 55 18.17 -16.01 -8.26
CA LYS A 55 19.53 -15.41 -8.23
C LYS A 55 19.85 -14.62 -9.51
N LEU A 56 19.30 -15.04 -10.65
CA LEU A 56 19.48 -14.34 -11.92
C LEU A 56 18.79 -12.97 -11.91
N ALA A 57 17.56 -12.90 -11.37
CA ALA A 57 16.86 -11.63 -11.24
C ALA A 57 17.57 -10.68 -10.28
N GLU A 58 18.06 -11.19 -9.14
CA GLU A 58 18.88 -10.39 -8.21
C GLU A 58 20.20 -9.92 -8.85
N GLY A 59 20.87 -10.80 -9.61
CA GLY A 59 22.08 -10.46 -10.35
C GLY A 59 21.86 -9.35 -11.39
N ILE A 60 20.76 -9.42 -12.15
CA ILE A 60 20.40 -8.35 -13.11
C ILE A 60 20.15 -7.03 -12.37
N VAL A 61 19.41 -7.06 -11.27
CA VAL A 61 19.14 -5.87 -10.45
C VAL A 61 20.43 -5.24 -9.94
N LEU A 62 21.41 -6.07 -9.53
CA LEU A 62 22.72 -5.59 -9.10
C LEU A 62 23.48 -4.92 -10.24
N VAL A 63 23.53 -5.54 -11.42
CA VAL A 63 24.18 -4.97 -12.60
C VAL A 63 23.53 -3.63 -12.98
N VAL A 64 22.19 -3.56 -12.99
CA VAL A 64 21.45 -2.32 -13.26
C VAL A 64 21.77 -1.24 -12.23
N ALA A 65 21.87 -1.58 -10.94
CA ALA A 65 22.27 -0.63 -9.89
C ALA A 65 23.67 -0.06 -10.12
N PHE A 66 24.64 -0.89 -10.50
CA PHE A 66 25.96 -0.39 -10.85
C PHE A 66 25.93 0.48 -12.10
N VAL A 67 25.32 0.02 -13.19
CA VAL A 67 25.25 0.77 -14.45
C VAL A 67 24.60 2.13 -14.25
N LEU A 68 23.45 2.21 -13.56
CA LEU A 68 22.77 3.48 -13.31
C LEU A 68 23.56 4.38 -12.37
N THR A 69 24.26 3.82 -11.38
CA THR A 69 25.20 4.59 -10.55
C THR A 69 26.30 5.22 -11.41
N PHE A 70 26.96 4.45 -12.28
CA PHE A 70 27.99 4.97 -13.17
C PHE A 70 27.45 6.03 -14.13
N VAL A 71 26.34 5.75 -14.83
CA VAL A 71 25.70 6.71 -15.73
C VAL A 71 25.35 8.00 -14.99
N SER A 72 24.77 7.91 -13.78
CA SER A 72 24.46 9.09 -12.99
C SER A 72 25.69 9.89 -12.61
N MET A 73 26.82 9.22 -12.35
CA MET A 73 28.09 9.86 -12.03
C MET A 73 28.70 10.57 -13.25
N PHE A 74 28.53 10.04 -14.46
CA PHE A 74 29.00 10.69 -15.69
C PHE A 74 28.08 11.84 -16.14
N VAL A 75 26.77 11.67 -16.02
CA VAL A 75 25.76 12.64 -16.52
C VAL A 75 25.50 13.77 -15.54
N PHE A 76 25.41 13.48 -14.23
CA PHE A 76 25.17 14.48 -13.18
C PHE A 76 26.47 14.90 -12.47
N ALA A 77 27.62 14.75 -13.13
CA ALA A 77 28.87 15.36 -12.69
C ALA A 77 28.73 16.89 -12.72
N GLN A 78 28.11 17.46 -11.69
CA GLN A 78 27.98 18.90 -11.56
C GLN A 78 29.35 19.51 -11.28
N SER A 79 29.62 20.64 -11.94
CA SER A 79 30.83 21.46 -11.84
C SER A 79 30.86 22.33 -10.58
N VAL A 80 30.35 21.82 -9.45
CA VAL A 80 30.31 22.54 -8.18
C VAL A 80 31.15 21.78 -7.16
N SER A 81 32.18 22.45 -6.62
CA SER A 81 33.04 21.93 -5.56
C SER A 81 32.18 21.50 -4.36
N ASN A 82 32.32 20.24 -3.98
CA ASN A 82 31.66 19.66 -2.82
C ASN A 82 32.59 18.61 -2.21
N TRP A 83 32.29 18.10 -1.01
CA TRP A 83 33.13 17.09 -0.30
C TRP A 83 33.50 15.84 -1.13
N ARG A 84 32.84 15.64 -2.28
CA ARG A 84 33.12 14.57 -3.24
C ARG A 84 34.36 14.86 -4.11
N TRP A 85 34.79 16.12 -4.22
CA TRP A 85 35.88 16.55 -5.10
C TRP A 85 36.58 17.77 -4.52
N LEU A 86 37.88 17.65 -4.24
CA LEU A 86 38.69 18.83 -3.97
C LEU A 86 39.17 19.39 -5.31
N GLU A 87 38.78 20.63 -5.59
CA GLU A 87 39.33 21.40 -6.70
C GLU A 87 40.65 22.02 -6.21
N SER A 88 41.75 21.63 -6.85
CA SER A 88 43.08 22.24 -6.68
C SER A 88 43.54 22.76 -8.04
N ASP A 89 44.35 23.82 -8.06
CA ASP A 89 44.97 24.43 -9.26
C ASP A 89 45.70 23.42 -10.19
N SER A 90 45.93 22.19 -9.74
CA SER A 90 46.59 21.11 -10.48
C SER A 90 45.67 20.00 -11.03
N GLY A 91 44.36 20.05 -10.78
CA GLY A 91 43.37 19.11 -11.31
C GLY A 91 42.30 18.67 -10.31
N LYS A 92 41.28 17.93 -10.79
CA LYS A 92 40.21 17.36 -9.95
C LYS A 92 40.74 16.14 -9.19
N HIS A 93 40.94 16.27 -7.87
CA HIS A 93 41.26 15.14 -7.02
C HIS A 93 39.99 14.57 -6.37
N TYR A 94 39.69 13.31 -6.69
CA TYR A 94 38.62 12.56 -6.04
C TYR A 94 39.05 12.21 -4.61
N ALA A 95 38.29 12.63 -3.60
CA ALA A 95 38.53 12.17 -2.23
C ALA A 95 38.21 10.66 -2.12
N LEU A 96 38.92 9.93 -1.25
CA LEU A 96 38.62 8.52 -0.91
C LEU A 96 37.13 8.30 -0.56
N ALA A 97 36.51 9.29 0.09
CA ALA A 97 35.09 9.29 0.43
C ALA A 97 34.16 9.29 -0.81
N ALA A 98 34.58 9.88 -1.92
CA ALA A 98 33.82 9.89 -3.17
C ALA A 98 33.83 8.51 -3.85
N TYR A 99 34.97 7.83 -3.84
CA TYR A 99 35.06 6.44 -4.30
C TYR A 99 34.20 5.52 -3.44
N TRP A 100 34.24 5.65 -2.12
CA TRP A 100 33.37 4.87 -1.23
C TRP A 100 31.88 5.13 -1.50
N TYR A 101 31.51 6.40 -1.69
CA TYR A 101 30.14 6.76 -2.02
C TYR A 101 29.68 6.17 -3.37
N ALA A 102 30.51 6.25 -4.40
CA ALA A 102 30.18 5.82 -5.76
C ALA A 102 30.18 4.31 -5.95
N PHE A 103 31.12 3.59 -5.34
CA PHE A 103 31.29 2.14 -5.56
C PHE A 103 30.61 1.27 -4.50
N VAL A 104 30.34 1.80 -3.31
CA VAL A 104 29.77 1.03 -2.19
C VAL A 104 28.40 1.57 -1.81
N SER A 105 28.33 2.83 -1.39
CA SER A 105 27.11 3.34 -0.76
C SER A 105 25.94 3.46 -1.74
N LEU A 106 26.16 4.11 -2.88
CA LEU A 106 25.08 4.36 -3.83
C LEU A 106 24.59 3.07 -4.53
N PRO A 107 25.48 2.15 -5.00
CA PRO A 107 25.04 0.90 -5.60
C PRO A 107 24.28 -0.01 -4.62
N ILE A 108 24.70 -0.11 -3.35
CA ILE A 108 23.97 -0.90 -2.34
C ILE A 108 22.58 -0.33 -2.11
N LEU A 109 22.45 0.99 -1.97
CA LEU A 109 21.15 1.63 -1.78
C LEU A 109 20.24 1.41 -2.99
N GLN A 110 20.75 1.63 -4.20
CA GLN A 110 19.99 1.42 -5.45
C GLN A 110 19.59 -0.03 -5.63
N PHE A 111 20.50 -0.98 -5.36
CA PHE A 111 20.23 -2.41 -5.41
C PHE A 111 19.06 -2.79 -4.50
N LEU A 112 19.06 -2.34 -3.24
CA LEU A 112 17.98 -2.62 -2.30
C LEU A 112 16.66 -2.02 -2.77
N LEU A 113 16.66 -0.80 -3.30
CA LEU A 113 15.46 -0.15 -3.85
C LEU A 113 14.91 -0.91 -5.07
N TYR A 114 15.76 -1.25 -6.04
CA TYR A 114 15.38 -2.01 -7.23
C TYR A 114 14.90 -3.42 -6.90
N ARG A 115 15.48 -4.05 -5.88
CA ARG A 115 14.99 -5.32 -5.35
C ARG A 115 13.58 -5.20 -4.78
N TRP A 116 13.25 -4.08 -4.12
CA TRP A 116 11.88 -3.79 -3.69
C TRP A 116 10.92 -3.56 -4.86
N PHE A 117 11.33 -2.85 -5.91
CA PHE A 117 10.52 -2.71 -7.12
C PHE A 117 10.21 -4.06 -7.77
N LEU A 118 11.19 -4.97 -7.83
CA LEU A 118 10.98 -6.34 -8.34
C LEU A 118 10.01 -7.14 -7.46
N ARG A 119 10.12 -7.03 -6.12
CA ARG A 119 9.19 -7.70 -5.19
C ARG A 119 7.77 -7.17 -5.33
N MET A 120 7.62 -5.86 -5.44
CA MET A 120 6.32 -5.23 -5.71
C MET A 120 5.76 -5.67 -7.05
N PHE A 121 6.58 -5.77 -8.10
CA PHE A 121 6.14 -6.33 -9.38
C PHE A 121 5.65 -7.78 -9.25
N ASN A 122 6.38 -8.63 -8.52
CA ASN A 122 5.98 -10.01 -8.27
C ASN A 122 4.67 -10.08 -7.46
N TRP A 123 4.51 -9.22 -6.45
CA TRP A 123 3.28 -9.08 -5.69
C TRP A 123 2.09 -8.64 -6.56
N SER A 124 2.30 -7.64 -7.42
CA SER A 124 1.32 -7.21 -8.43
C SER A 124 0.86 -8.36 -9.32
N ARG A 125 1.83 -9.11 -9.86
CA ARG A 125 1.55 -10.25 -10.73
C ARG A 125 0.76 -11.34 -10.01
N PHE A 126 1.13 -11.64 -8.77
CA PHE A 126 0.40 -12.60 -7.94
C PHE A 126 -1.05 -12.15 -7.71
N LEU A 127 -1.26 -10.92 -7.23
CA LEU A 127 -2.60 -10.41 -6.98
C LEU A 127 -3.45 -10.31 -8.25
N TYR A 128 -2.84 -9.96 -9.38
CA TYR A 128 -3.51 -9.96 -10.69
C TYR A 128 -4.01 -11.35 -11.07
N ARG A 129 -3.20 -12.40 -10.86
CA ARG A 129 -3.65 -13.77 -11.13
C ARG A 129 -4.77 -14.19 -10.19
N VAL A 130 -4.63 -13.89 -8.90
CA VAL A 130 -5.66 -14.20 -7.90
C VAL A 130 -6.97 -13.48 -8.19
N SER A 131 -6.93 -12.23 -8.67
CA SER A 131 -8.14 -11.47 -9.03
C SER A 131 -8.87 -12.01 -10.27
N ARG A 132 -8.24 -12.91 -11.03
CA ARG A 132 -8.85 -13.59 -12.18
C ARG A 132 -9.47 -14.95 -11.84
N LEU A 133 -9.24 -15.44 -10.61
CA LEU A 133 -9.85 -16.67 -10.12
C LEU A 133 -11.27 -16.39 -9.61
N HIS A 134 -12.10 -17.45 -9.55
CA HIS A 134 -13.46 -17.34 -9.07
C HIS A 134 -13.51 -17.45 -7.54
N LEU A 135 -13.17 -16.36 -6.85
CA LEU A 135 -13.23 -16.33 -5.38
C LEU A 135 -14.67 -16.32 -4.87
N LYS A 136 -14.94 -17.11 -3.83
CA LYS A 136 -16.20 -17.10 -3.08
C LYS A 136 -16.24 -15.88 -2.16
N LEU A 137 -16.72 -14.75 -2.69
CA LEU A 137 -16.94 -13.54 -1.91
C LEU A 137 -18.36 -13.48 -1.35
N LEU A 138 -18.47 -13.03 -0.09
CA LEU A 138 -19.74 -12.87 0.60
C LEU A 138 -20.06 -11.38 0.81
N PRO A 139 -21.15 -10.83 0.22
CA PRO A 139 -21.49 -9.41 0.36
C PRO A 139 -21.72 -8.94 1.81
N THR A 140 -22.23 -9.84 2.67
CA THR A 140 -22.51 -9.58 4.09
C THR A 140 -21.29 -9.76 5.00
N HIS A 141 -20.10 -10.00 4.45
CA HIS A 141 -18.91 -10.23 5.25
C HIS A 141 -18.53 -8.95 6.07
N PRO A 142 -18.21 -9.08 7.38
CA PRO A 142 -18.02 -7.93 8.28
C PRO A 142 -16.83 -7.02 7.93
N ASP A 143 -15.89 -7.48 7.09
CA ASP A 143 -14.77 -6.67 6.60
C ASP A 143 -15.17 -5.61 5.55
N ARG A 144 -16.42 -5.62 5.09
CA ARG A 144 -16.95 -4.75 4.03
C ARG A 144 -16.14 -4.84 2.73
N ALA A 145 -15.47 -5.96 2.49
CA ALA A 145 -14.64 -6.20 1.32
C ALA A 145 -14.81 -7.65 0.83
N GLY A 146 -15.97 -8.26 1.08
CA GLY A 146 -16.30 -9.57 0.57
C GLY A 146 -15.46 -10.71 1.18
N GLY A 147 -14.73 -10.48 2.27
CA GLY A 147 -13.80 -11.43 2.86
C GLY A 147 -12.34 -11.29 2.42
N ILE A 148 -12.01 -10.35 1.53
CA ILE A 148 -10.63 -10.10 1.07
C ILE A 148 -10.04 -8.79 1.61
N GLY A 149 -10.67 -8.16 2.61
CA GLY A 149 -10.23 -6.90 3.20
C GLY A 149 -8.83 -6.98 3.81
N PHE A 150 -8.43 -8.14 4.32
CA PHE A 150 -7.07 -8.34 4.83
C PHE A 150 -5.99 -8.08 3.77
N ILE A 151 -6.25 -8.31 2.47
CA ILE A 151 -5.27 -8.05 1.41
C ILE A 151 -4.93 -6.55 1.36
N GLY A 152 -5.93 -5.68 1.43
CA GLY A 152 -5.72 -4.24 1.38
C GLY A 152 -5.31 -3.63 2.73
N GLU A 153 -5.70 -4.21 3.86
CA GLU A 153 -5.19 -3.80 5.17
C GLU A 153 -3.69 -4.10 5.32
N ASN A 154 -3.23 -5.23 4.80
CA ASN A 154 -1.81 -5.61 4.83
C ASN A 154 -0.91 -4.72 3.95
N GLN A 155 -1.48 -3.96 3.00
CA GLN A 155 -0.71 -2.96 2.24
C GLN A 155 -0.09 -1.88 3.15
N ARG A 156 -0.59 -1.69 4.39
CA ARG A 156 -0.01 -0.78 5.37
C ARG A 156 1.42 -1.16 5.79
N PHE A 157 1.82 -2.42 5.69
CA PHE A 157 3.20 -2.82 6.02
C PHE A 157 4.22 -2.24 5.03
N PHE A 158 3.82 -1.85 3.82
CA PHE A 158 4.71 -1.15 2.90
C PHE A 158 5.07 0.29 3.37
N SER A 159 4.46 0.78 4.44
CA SER A 159 4.85 2.01 5.13
C SER A 159 6.32 2.04 5.56
N PHE A 160 6.94 0.89 5.86
CA PHE A 160 8.37 0.81 6.17
C PHE A 160 9.24 1.23 4.97
N ILE A 161 8.84 0.84 3.76
CA ILE A 161 9.52 1.24 2.52
C ILE A 161 9.25 2.72 2.24
N ALA A 162 8.00 3.17 2.44
CA ALA A 162 7.63 4.58 2.27
C ALA A 162 8.48 5.48 3.17
N PHE A 163 8.66 5.08 4.43
CA PHE A 163 9.51 5.76 5.40
C PHE A 163 10.98 5.76 4.99
N ALA A 164 11.52 4.61 4.56
CA ALA A 164 12.89 4.54 4.06
C ALA A 164 13.13 5.48 2.86
N LEU A 165 12.18 5.56 1.93
CA LEU A 165 12.23 6.48 0.79
C LEU A 165 12.13 7.94 1.24
N GLY A 166 11.30 8.24 2.24
CA GLY A 166 11.23 9.57 2.84
C GLY A 166 12.56 9.99 3.50
N VAL A 167 13.27 9.07 4.15
CA VAL A 167 14.61 9.31 4.70
C VAL A 167 15.65 9.57 3.59
N VAL A 168 15.57 8.83 2.48
CA VAL A 168 16.43 9.07 1.32
C VAL A 168 16.16 10.44 0.72
N PHE A 169 14.88 10.79 0.53
CA PHE A 169 14.44 12.07 -0.02
C PHE A 169 14.87 13.24 0.88
N SER A 170 14.55 13.17 2.17
CA SER A 170 14.93 14.18 3.18
C SER A 170 16.45 14.40 3.16
N GLY A 171 17.24 13.34 3.30
CA GLY A 171 18.70 13.46 3.26
C GLY A 171 19.29 13.77 1.88
N ALA A 172 18.49 13.83 0.81
CA ALA A 172 18.94 14.25 -0.51
C ALA A 172 18.82 15.76 -0.75
N PHE A 173 17.95 16.45 -0.01
CA PHE A 173 17.79 17.90 -0.07
C PHE A 173 18.29 18.61 1.19
N ALA A 174 18.67 17.86 2.23
CA ALA A 174 19.08 18.43 3.51
C ALA A 174 20.29 19.36 3.39
N ASN A 175 21.29 19.00 2.57
CA ASN A 175 22.49 19.83 2.44
C ASN A 175 22.18 21.12 1.67
N GLU A 176 21.42 20.97 0.59
CA GLU A 176 21.04 22.05 -0.31
C GLU A 176 20.17 23.08 0.43
N ILE A 177 19.26 22.62 1.30
CA ILE A 177 18.39 23.51 2.10
C ILE A 177 19.16 24.17 3.25
N LEU A 178 19.98 23.42 3.97
CA LEU A 178 20.63 23.94 5.19
C LEU A 178 21.87 24.80 4.90
N TYR A 179 22.60 24.51 3.82
CA TYR A 179 23.90 25.14 3.54
C TYR A 179 23.91 25.95 2.24
N ASP A 180 23.17 25.53 1.20
CA ASP A 180 23.20 26.19 -0.11
C ASP A 180 22.06 27.22 -0.30
N GLY A 181 21.28 27.48 0.76
CA GLY A 181 20.18 28.46 0.73
C GLY A 181 19.00 28.05 -0.17
N PHE A 182 18.88 26.76 -0.51
CA PHE A 182 17.82 26.28 -1.39
C PHE A 182 16.43 26.47 -0.73
N PRO A 183 15.46 27.12 -1.41
CA PRO A 183 14.16 27.39 -0.81
C PRO A 183 13.42 26.10 -0.45
N ILE A 184 13.05 25.95 0.82
CA ILE A 184 12.32 24.77 1.29
C ILE A 184 10.95 24.61 0.61
N ALA A 185 10.34 25.71 0.17
CA ALA A 185 9.10 25.68 -0.58
C ALA A 185 9.23 24.88 -1.90
N SER A 186 10.42 24.81 -2.48
CA SER A 186 10.69 24.09 -3.73
C SER A 186 10.58 22.57 -3.58
N ILE A 187 10.73 22.01 -2.37
CA ILE A 187 10.59 20.56 -2.13
C ILE A 187 9.16 20.13 -1.85
N ASN A 188 8.22 21.06 -1.60
CA ASN A 188 6.83 20.76 -1.27
C ASN A 188 6.14 19.96 -2.39
N ILE A 189 6.17 20.49 -3.60
CA ILE A 189 5.51 19.88 -4.76
C ILE A 189 6.13 18.52 -5.10
N PRO A 190 7.47 18.38 -5.21
CA PRO A 190 8.11 17.08 -5.41
C PRO A 190 7.77 16.06 -4.32
N ALA A 191 7.76 16.45 -3.04
CA ALA A 191 7.43 15.56 -1.95
C ALA A 191 5.98 15.04 -2.05
N VAL A 192 5.02 15.92 -2.34
CA VAL A 192 3.61 15.54 -2.52
C VAL A 192 3.44 14.61 -3.73
N ILE A 193 4.07 14.93 -4.86
CA ILE A 193 4.00 14.11 -6.07
C ILE A 193 4.59 12.72 -5.81
N ILE A 194 5.75 12.62 -5.17
CA ILE A 194 6.37 11.33 -4.85
C ILE A 194 5.53 10.55 -3.86
N ALA A 195 4.97 11.19 -2.83
CA ALA A 195 4.06 10.55 -1.89
C ALA A 195 2.84 9.97 -2.61
N LEU A 196 2.23 10.73 -3.52
CA LEU A 196 1.09 10.29 -4.31
C LEU A 196 1.45 9.12 -5.23
N LEU A 197 2.54 9.23 -5.98
CA LEU A 197 3.01 8.16 -6.86
C LEU A 197 3.34 6.89 -6.09
N LEU A 198 3.91 7.03 -4.89
CA LEU A 198 4.22 5.91 -4.00
C LEU A 198 2.95 5.21 -3.49
N VAL A 199 1.95 5.98 -3.06
CA VAL A 199 0.65 5.44 -2.65
C VAL A 199 0.00 4.70 -3.81
N ILE A 200 -0.03 5.31 -5.00
CA ILE A 200 -0.57 4.69 -6.21
C ILE A 200 0.18 3.40 -6.52
N TYR A 201 1.51 3.44 -6.56
CA TYR A 201 2.35 2.29 -6.89
C TYR A 201 2.14 1.11 -5.94
N ILE A 202 2.07 1.36 -4.63
CA ILE A 202 1.86 0.32 -3.61
C ILE A 202 0.43 -0.24 -3.67
N GLN A 203 -0.57 0.61 -3.91
CA GLN A 203 -1.98 0.20 -3.89
C GLN A 203 -2.51 -0.34 -5.22
N LEU A 204 -1.84 -0.04 -6.34
CA LEU A 204 -2.20 -0.52 -7.68
C LEU A 204 -2.51 -2.03 -7.74
N PRO A 205 -1.73 -2.94 -7.11
CA PRO A 205 -2.01 -4.37 -7.11
C PRO A 205 -3.38 -4.74 -6.54
N ALA A 206 -3.82 -3.99 -5.53
CA ALA A 206 -5.09 -4.24 -4.86
C ALA A 206 -6.29 -3.78 -5.70
N VAL A 207 -6.08 -2.87 -6.66
CA VAL A 207 -7.12 -2.39 -7.59
C VAL A 207 -7.57 -3.49 -8.56
N PHE A 208 -6.75 -4.54 -8.80
CA PHE A 208 -7.15 -5.65 -9.66
C PHE A 208 -8.42 -6.38 -9.18
N PHE A 209 -8.77 -6.28 -7.88
CA PHE A 209 -9.99 -6.83 -7.32
C PHE A 209 -11.24 -5.95 -7.53
N PHE A 210 -11.10 -4.75 -8.08
CA PHE A 210 -12.21 -3.83 -8.34
C PHE A 210 -13.41 -4.44 -9.08
N PRO A 211 -13.26 -5.11 -10.25
CA PRO A 211 -14.41 -5.65 -10.96
C PRO A 211 -15.15 -6.71 -10.14
N MET A 212 -14.41 -7.57 -9.43
CA MET A 212 -14.96 -8.64 -8.62
C MET A 212 -15.72 -8.12 -7.39
N LEU A 213 -15.15 -7.14 -6.68
CA LEU A 213 -15.81 -6.49 -5.54
C LEU A 213 -17.04 -5.69 -5.98
N ARG A 214 -16.96 -4.96 -7.09
CA ARG A 214 -18.09 -4.19 -7.65
C ARG A 214 -19.24 -5.11 -8.04
N TRP A 215 -18.96 -6.23 -8.69
CA TRP A 215 -19.98 -7.22 -9.05
C TRP A 215 -20.62 -7.83 -7.80
N THR A 216 -19.81 -8.23 -6.82
CA THR A 216 -20.28 -8.80 -5.56
C THR A 216 -21.19 -7.83 -4.80
N LYS A 217 -20.80 -6.55 -4.72
CA LYS A 217 -21.63 -5.50 -4.12
C LYS A 217 -22.96 -5.34 -4.84
N ARG A 218 -22.95 -5.23 -6.17
CA ARG A 218 -24.18 -5.08 -6.96
C ARG A 218 -25.12 -6.26 -6.77
N ARG A 219 -24.60 -7.48 -6.89
CA ARG A 219 -25.37 -8.71 -6.67
C ARG A 219 -25.96 -8.75 -5.25
N GLY A 220 -25.17 -8.41 -4.24
CA GLY A 220 -25.63 -8.33 -2.86
C GLY A 220 -26.76 -7.33 -2.66
N ILE A 221 -26.69 -6.14 -3.28
CA ILE A 221 -27.76 -5.13 -3.18
C ILE A 221 -29.08 -5.65 -3.74
N PHE A 222 -29.05 -6.37 -4.87
CA PHE A 222 -30.27 -6.93 -5.47
C PHE A 222 -30.80 -8.12 -4.65
N GLU A 223 -29.99 -9.15 -4.43
CA GLU A 223 -30.42 -10.38 -3.76
C GLU A 223 -30.92 -10.12 -2.33
N TYR A 224 -30.18 -9.31 -1.55
CA TYR A 224 -30.59 -8.97 -0.18
C TYR A 224 -31.63 -7.86 -0.14
N GLY A 225 -31.75 -7.04 -1.20
CA GLY A 225 -32.82 -6.07 -1.35
C GLY A 225 -34.18 -6.76 -1.53
N ASP A 226 -34.22 -7.81 -2.34
CA ASP A 226 -35.42 -8.63 -2.53
C ASP A 226 -35.80 -9.36 -1.23
N LEU A 227 -34.82 -9.92 -0.51
CA LEU A 227 -35.04 -10.53 0.81
C LEU A 227 -35.58 -9.51 1.82
N ALA A 228 -34.99 -8.31 1.87
CA ALA A 228 -35.44 -7.22 2.74
C ALA A 228 -36.86 -6.78 2.39
N HIS A 229 -37.20 -6.69 1.10
CA HIS A 229 -38.54 -6.34 0.65
C HIS A 229 -39.58 -7.38 1.06
N GLN A 230 -39.30 -8.67 0.84
CA GLN A 230 -40.18 -9.76 1.25
C GLN A 230 -40.40 -9.75 2.77
N TYR A 231 -39.31 -9.69 3.54
CA TYR A 231 -39.39 -9.73 5.01
C TYR A 231 -40.14 -8.52 5.58
N THR A 232 -39.86 -7.31 5.08
CA THR A 232 -40.54 -6.08 5.54
C THR A 232 -42.02 -6.04 5.18
N THR A 233 -42.40 -6.64 4.05
CA THR A 233 -43.80 -6.74 3.62
C THR A 233 -44.58 -7.71 4.51
N GLU A 234 -44.03 -8.88 4.81
CA GLU A 234 -44.66 -9.83 5.75
C GLU A 234 -44.70 -9.27 7.17
N PHE A 235 -43.68 -8.52 7.58
CA PHE A 235 -43.70 -7.79 8.84
C PHE A 235 -44.81 -6.73 8.88
N ASP A 236 -44.98 -5.91 7.83
CA ASP A 236 -46.05 -4.88 7.78
C ASP A 236 -47.45 -5.52 7.86
N LYS A 237 -47.69 -6.60 7.11
CA LYS A 237 -48.95 -7.35 7.17
C LYS A 237 -49.25 -7.82 8.59
N LYS A 238 -48.29 -8.52 9.21
CA LYS A 238 -48.44 -9.11 10.55
C LYS A 238 -48.61 -8.05 11.64
N TRP A 239 -47.67 -7.11 11.71
CA TRP A 239 -47.52 -6.18 12.84
C TRP A 239 -48.25 -4.84 12.68
N ILE A 240 -48.45 -4.36 11.44
CA ILE A 240 -49.02 -3.03 11.17
C ILE A 240 -50.44 -3.11 10.62
N ARG A 241 -50.72 -4.05 9.71
CA ARG A 241 -52.06 -4.27 9.13
C ARG A 241 -52.94 -5.21 9.95
N GLY A 242 -52.35 -5.95 10.88
CA GLY A 242 -53.06 -6.90 11.74
C GLY A 242 -53.46 -8.19 11.03
N GLU A 243 -52.81 -8.53 9.92
CA GLU A 243 -53.00 -9.77 9.17
C GLU A 243 -52.18 -10.91 9.81
N HIS A 244 -52.56 -11.32 11.02
CA HIS A 244 -51.94 -12.43 11.76
C HIS A 244 -53.01 -13.31 12.43
N ASP A 245 -52.61 -14.53 12.83
CA ASP A 245 -53.49 -15.40 13.61
C ASP A 245 -53.69 -14.79 15.02
N PRO A 246 -54.92 -14.59 15.51
CA PRO A 246 -55.18 -14.04 16.85
C PRO A 246 -54.55 -14.84 18.00
N SER A 247 -54.16 -16.09 17.77
CA SER A 247 -53.45 -16.94 18.74
C SER A 247 -51.93 -16.70 18.78
N GLU A 248 -51.38 -15.95 17.83
CA GLU A 248 -49.96 -15.65 17.75
C GLU A 248 -49.60 -14.42 18.60
N GLU A 249 -48.74 -14.62 19.61
CA GLU A 249 -48.29 -13.53 20.48
C GLU A 249 -47.22 -12.68 19.78
N LEU A 250 -47.55 -11.43 19.44
CA LEU A 250 -46.63 -10.51 18.78
C LEU A 250 -45.54 -10.02 19.75
N ILE A 251 -45.94 -9.50 20.91
CA ILE A 251 -45.01 -8.94 21.89
C ILE A 251 -44.22 -10.09 22.53
N GLY A 252 -42.90 -10.06 22.36
CA GLY A 252 -42.01 -11.14 22.81
C GLY A 252 -41.54 -12.05 21.68
N SER A 253 -42.06 -11.90 20.46
CA SER A 253 -41.51 -12.57 19.28
C SER A 253 -40.15 -11.99 18.86
N GLY A 254 -39.37 -12.78 18.11
CA GLY A 254 -38.07 -12.37 17.58
C GLY A 254 -38.14 -11.48 16.32
N ASP A 255 -39.34 -11.08 15.88
CA ASP A 255 -39.54 -10.44 14.57
C ASP A 255 -38.89 -9.06 14.47
N ILE A 256 -39.02 -8.23 15.51
CA ILE A 256 -38.42 -6.88 15.58
C ILE A 256 -36.89 -6.96 15.58
N GLN A 257 -36.33 -7.90 16.35
CA GLN A 257 -34.89 -8.12 16.37
C GLN A 257 -34.38 -8.60 15.00
N SER A 258 -35.08 -9.56 14.39
CA SER A 258 -34.74 -10.08 13.06
C SER A 258 -34.84 -9.00 11.98
N LEU A 259 -35.82 -8.08 12.08
CA LEU A 259 -35.92 -6.91 11.20
C LEU A 259 -34.70 -5.98 11.35
N ALA A 260 -34.28 -5.73 12.60
CA ALA A 260 -33.09 -4.93 12.88
C ALA A 260 -31.80 -5.60 12.37
N ASP A 261 -31.65 -6.91 12.57
CA ASP A 261 -30.50 -7.70 12.12
C ASP A 261 -30.40 -7.78 10.59
N LEU A 262 -31.56 -7.86 9.91
CA LEU A 262 -31.64 -7.76 8.45
C LEU A 262 -31.18 -6.38 7.96
N GLY A 263 -31.63 -5.31 8.61
CA GLY A 263 -31.18 -3.94 8.34
C GLY A 263 -29.67 -3.79 8.52
N ASN A 264 -29.12 -4.29 9.63
CA ASN A 264 -27.68 -4.27 9.91
C ASN A 264 -26.88 -5.05 8.85
N SER A 265 -27.37 -6.22 8.45
CA SER A 265 -26.75 -7.03 7.39
C SER A 265 -26.75 -6.31 6.04
N PHE A 266 -27.84 -5.61 5.71
CA PHE A 266 -27.94 -4.83 4.48
C PHE A 266 -27.01 -3.60 4.48
N LEU A 267 -26.84 -2.93 5.62
CA LEU A 267 -25.89 -1.82 5.76
C LEU A 267 -24.44 -2.25 5.47
N VAL A 268 -24.05 -3.48 5.84
CA VAL A 268 -22.71 -4.03 5.51
C VAL A 268 -22.52 -4.11 4.00
N ILE A 269 -23.55 -4.52 3.25
CA ILE A 269 -23.53 -4.60 1.78
C ILE A 269 -23.47 -3.20 1.17
N GLN A 270 -24.27 -2.26 1.69
CA GLN A 270 -24.28 -0.87 1.23
C GLN A 270 -22.92 -0.19 1.43
N ASP A 271 -22.28 -0.46 2.57
CA ASP A 271 -20.95 0.04 2.93
C ASP A 271 -19.80 -0.78 2.35
N MET A 272 -20.09 -1.83 1.57
CA MET A 272 -19.07 -2.66 0.94
C MET A 272 -18.16 -1.79 0.04
N LYS A 273 -16.85 -1.89 0.26
CA LYS A 273 -15.82 -1.19 -0.49
C LYS A 273 -15.64 -1.86 -1.85
N VAL A 274 -15.41 -1.04 -2.88
CA VAL A 274 -15.13 -1.49 -4.25
C VAL A 274 -13.64 -1.76 -4.49
N VAL A 275 -12.79 -1.44 -3.52
CA VAL A 275 -11.37 -1.78 -3.46
C VAL A 275 -11.04 -2.28 -2.05
N PRO A 276 -10.09 -3.20 -1.85
CA PRO A 276 -9.90 -3.85 -0.56
C PRO A 276 -9.14 -2.98 0.46
N PHE A 277 -8.80 -1.74 0.13
CA PHE A 277 -8.13 -0.78 1.02
C PHE A 277 -9.02 0.45 1.27
N GLY A 278 -8.78 1.16 2.37
CA GLY A 278 -9.47 2.41 2.70
C GLY A 278 -8.53 3.60 2.81
N TRP A 279 -9.11 4.79 2.99
CA TRP A 279 -8.38 6.05 3.16
C TRP A 279 -7.28 5.99 4.24
N LYS A 280 -7.54 5.32 5.37
CA LYS A 280 -6.56 5.16 6.47
C LYS A 280 -5.27 4.49 6.00
N THR A 281 -5.34 3.51 5.09
CA THR A 281 -4.17 2.86 4.51
C THR A 281 -3.39 3.82 3.62
N SER A 282 -4.08 4.57 2.75
CA SER A 282 -3.46 5.56 1.86
C SER A 282 -2.79 6.71 2.63
N ALA A 283 -3.49 7.25 3.63
CA ALA A 283 -2.98 8.29 4.51
C ALA A 283 -1.77 7.79 5.33
N GLY A 284 -1.80 6.55 5.82
CA GLY A 284 -0.68 5.95 6.54
C GLY A 284 0.58 5.82 5.68
N LEU A 285 0.44 5.41 4.41
CA LEU A 285 1.55 5.32 3.46
C LEU A 285 2.15 6.70 3.14
N ALA A 286 1.30 7.68 2.80
CA ALA A 286 1.73 9.05 2.53
C ALA A 286 2.39 9.68 3.76
N GLY A 287 1.77 9.53 4.93
CA GLY A 287 2.30 10.01 6.20
C GLY A 287 3.66 9.40 6.54
N SER A 288 3.86 8.12 6.27
CA SER A 288 5.14 7.44 6.51
C SER A 288 6.27 7.99 5.64
N PHE A 289 5.99 8.36 4.39
CA PHE A 289 6.94 9.03 3.52
C PHE A 289 7.23 10.49 3.96
N ILE A 290 6.20 11.23 4.36
CA ILE A 290 6.32 12.64 4.74
C ILE A 290 7.02 12.82 6.10
N PHE A 291 6.78 11.90 7.04
CA PHE A 291 7.30 11.98 8.41
C PHE A 291 8.81 12.29 8.52
N PRO A 292 9.73 11.57 7.83
CA PRO A 292 11.16 11.86 7.88
C PRO A 292 11.57 13.17 7.19
N ILE A 293 10.67 13.84 6.46
CA ILE A 293 10.88 15.15 5.84
C ILE A 293 10.53 16.28 6.83
N LEU A 294 9.63 16.03 7.80
CA LEU A 294 9.19 17.04 8.77
C LEU A 294 10.32 17.77 9.52
N PRO A 295 11.42 17.11 9.94
CA PRO A 295 12.53 17.83 10.59
C PRO A 295 13.12 18.93 9.72
N LEU A 296 13.21 18.76 8.40
CA LEU A 296 13.67 19.81 7.49
C LEU A 296 12.74 21.01 7.53
N PHE A 297 11.43 20.79 7.51
CA PHE A 297 10.45 21.86 7.61
C PHE A 297 10.55 22.63 8.91
N LEU A 298 10.82 21.94 10.02
CA LEU A 298 10.98 22.57 11.34
C LEU A 298 12.22 23.45 11.46
N THR A 299 13.22 23.29 10.58
CA THR A 299 14.40 24.17 10.58
C THR A 299 14.11 25.56 9.99
N VAL A 300 13.04 25.70 9.19
CA VAL A 300 12.74 26.93 8.45
C VAL A 300 11.37 27.51 8.82
N MET A 301 10.41 26.69 9.26
CA MET A 301 9.06 27.12 9.66
C MET A 301 8.72 26.70 11.10
N PRO A 302 8.01 27.55 11.86
CA PRO A 302 7.44 27.17 13.15
C PRO A 302 6.48 25.98 13.03
N LEU A 303 6.52 25.05 14.00
CA LEU A 303 5.66 23.86 14.07
C LEU A 303 4.16 24.16 13.84
N LYS A 304 3.69 25.34 14.27
CA LYS A 304 2.31 25.79 14.11
C LYS A 304 1.88 25.88 12.64
N ASP A 305 2.76 26.35 11.75
CA ASP A 305 2.43 26.53 10.33
C ASP A 305 2.43 25.20 9.56
N ILE A 306 3.26 24.25 10.00
CA ILE A 306 3.30 22.88 9.45
C ILE A 306 2.01 22.13 9.79
N VAL A 307 1.59 22.15 11.07
CA VAL A 307 0.33 21.50 11.50
C VAL A 307 -0.87 22.09 10.75
N LYS A 308 -0.90 23.41 10.56
CA LYS A 308 -1.96 24.09 9.81
C LYS A 308 -2.01 23.65 8.35
N THR A 309 -0.86 23.45 7.72
CA THR A 309 -0.76 22.98 6.32
C THR A 309 -1.20 21.53 6.18
N VAL A 310 -0.76 20.64 7.08
CA VAL A 310 -1.14 19.22 7.09
C VAL A 310 -2.64 19.06 7.31
N MET A 311 -3.22 19.79 8.27
CA MET A 311 -4.67 19.75 8.52
C MET A 311 -5.47 20.22 7.31
N LYS A 312 -4.98 21.22 6.56
CA LYS A 312 -5.64 21.75 5.35
C LYS A 312 -5.62 20.77 4.16
N VAL A 313 -4.72 19.78 4.17
CA VAL A 313 -4.66 18.72 3.14
C VAL A 313 -5.50 17.49 3.53
N ILE A 314 -5.72 17.29 4.84
CA ILE A 314 -6.49 16.16 5.38
C ILE A 314 -7.99 16.48 5.48
N THR A 315 -8.36 17.75 5.60
CA THR A 315 -9.74 18.26 5.65
C THR A 315 -10.22 18.58 4.24
#